data_AF-A0A2Z2HJK0-F1
#
_entry.id   AF-A0A2Z2HJK0-F1
#
_cell.length_a   1.000
_cell.length_b   1.000
_cell.length_c   1.000
_cell.angle_alpha   90.00
_cell.angle_beta   90.00
_cell.angle_gamma   90.00
#
_symmetry.space_group_name_H-M   'P 1'
#
loop_
_entity.id
_entity.type
_entity.pdbx_description
1 polymer ?
#
loop_
_entity_poly.entity_id
_entity_poly.type
_entity_poly.pdbx_seq_one_letter_code
_entity_poly.pdbx_strand_id
1 'polypeptide(L)'
;MTLEELRKKALYQNSIEIWIGISEEKKLDWVNTDNYQKFIAFLLKNELNMKQMTICFDESDNASYGGHSKKVFANNLAAINDVNSHCYSIKLKDSAIELIRKFEL
;
A
#
# COMPACT_ATOMS: atom_id res chain seq x y z
N MET A 1 8.69 8.09 2.44
CA MET A 1 8.85 7.27 3.63
C MET A 1 9.12 5.83 3.24
N THR A 2 10.31 5.32 3.54
CA THR A 2 10.71 3.92 3.32
C THR A 2 9.94 2.94 4.23
N LEU A 3 10.01 1.63 3.95
CA LEU A 3 9.37 0.61 4.78
C LEU A 3 9.91 0.59 6.21
N GLU A 4 11.19 0.91 6.38
CA GLU A 4 11.84 1.01 7.70
C GLU A 4 11.28 2.17 8.52
N GLU A 5 11.06 3.32 7.89
CA GLU A 5 10.47 4.49 8.55
C GLU A 5 9.00 4.25 8.90
N LEU A 6 8.23 3.59 8.02
CA LEU A 6 6.86 3.17 8.31
C LEU A 6 6.81 2.25 9.53
N ARG A 7 7.67 1.23 9.57
CA ARG A 7 7.75 0.30 10.69
C ARG A 7 8.04 0.99 12.03
N LYS A 8 8.88 2.03 12.03
CA LYS A 8 9.18 2.82 13.24
C LYS A 8 7.98 3.62 13.75
N LYS A 9 7.06 4.04 12.87
CA LYS A 9 5.86 4.77 13.25
C LYS A 9 4.77 3.88 13.83
N ALA A 10 4.52 2.74 13.18
CA ALA A 10 3.57 1.74 13.65
C ALA A 10 3.91 0.37 13.08
N LEU A 11 3.72 -0.67 13.89
CA LEU A 11 4.01 -2.05 13.52
C LEU A 11 3.05 -2.60 12.47
N TYR A 12 1.80 -2.13 12.49
CA TYR A 12 0.79 -2.42 11.47
C TYR A 12 0.60 -1.19 10.60
N GLN A 13 0.73 -1.38 9.30
CA GLN A 13 0.54 -0.33 8.30
C GLN A 13 -0.53 -0.77 7.31
N ASN A 14 -1.22 0.20 6.72
CA ASN A 14 -2.12 -0.09 5.63
C ASN A 14 -1.32 -0.33 4.34
N SER A 15 -1.85 -1.14 3.44
CA SER A 15 -1.16 -1.58 2.22
C SER A 15 -0.89 -0.42 1.25
N ILE A 16 -1.64 0.68 1.32
CA ILE A 16 -1.38 1.88 0.52
C ILE A 16 -0.12 2.60 1.01
N GLU A 17 0.06 2.79 2.32
CA GLU A 17 1.30 3.36 2.87
C GLU A 17 2.51 2.50 2.51
N ILE A 18 2.36 1.18 2.60
CA ILE A 18 3.41 0.22 2.22
C ILE A 18 3.72 0.35 0.73
N TRP A 19 2.71 0.42 -0.13
CA TRP A 19 2.86 0.59 -1.57
C TRP A 19 3.60 1.89 -1.91
N ILE A 20 3.25 3.00 -1.25
CA ILE A 20 3.93 4.29 -1.40
C ILE A 20 5.40 4.15 -0.99
N GLY A 21 5.67 3.50 0.14
CA GLY A 21 7.04 3.33 0.63
C GLY A 21 7.91 2.46 -0.27
N ILE A 22 7.41 1.33 -0.76
CA ILE A 22 8.17 0.48 -1.70
C ILE A 22 8.31 1.13 -3.08
N SER A 23 7.28 1.87 -3.53
CA SER A 23 7.35 2.64 -4.78
C SER A 23 8.45 3.69 -4.69
N GLU A 24 8.59 4.38 -3.57
CA GLU A 24 9.68 5.33 -3.38
C GLU A 24 11.06 4.66 -3.34
N GLU A 25 11.21 3.55 -2.60
CA GLU A 25 12.47 2.77 -2.58
C GLU A 25 12.88 2.33 -4.00
N LYS A 26 11.88 2.03 -4.86
CA LYS A 26 12.07 1.58 -6.25
C LYS A 26 11.98 2.69 -7.30
N LYS A 27 11.78 3.95 -6.92
CA LYS A 27 11.58 5.11 -7.82
C LYS A 27 10.41 4.92 -8.83
N LEU A 28 9.33 4.33 -8.37
CA LEU A 28 8.09 4.11 -9.11
C LEU A 28 7.06 5.20 -8.75
N ASP A 29 6.19 5.51 -9.70
CA ASP A 29 5.00 6.32 -9.43
C ASP A 29 3.91 5.44 -8.79
N TRP A 30 3.51 5.79 -7.58
CA TRP A 30 2.62 4.99 -6.76
C TRP A 30 1.14 5.18 -7.11
N VAL A 31 0.77 6.21 -7.88
CA VAL A 31 -0.66 6.49 -8.16
C VAL A 31 -1.29 5.56 -9.19
N ASN A 32 -0.51 4.70 -9.83
CA ASN A 32 -1.02 3.73 -10.78
C ASN A 32 -1.76 2.60 -10.03
N THR A 33 -3.09 2.53 -10.22
CA THR A 33 -3.96 1.55 -9.58
C THR A 33 -3.77 0.12 -10.11
N ASP A 34 -3.31 -0.07 -11.35
CA ASP A 34 -2.97 -1.39 -11.90
C ASP A 34 -1.72 -1.95 -11.23
N ASN A 35 -0.69 -1.12 -11.04
CA ASN A 35 0.53 -1.50 -10.35
C ASN A 35 0.27 -1.87 -8.88
N TYR A 36 -0.61 -1.14 -8.21
CA TYR A 36 -1.05 -1.50 -6.87
C TYR A 36 -1.81 -2.83 -6.84
N GLN A 37 -2.71 -3.08 -7.79
CA GLN A 37 -3.40 -4.37 -7.88
C GLN A 37 -2.42 -5.53 -8.08
N LYS A 38 -1.41 -5.37 -8.94
CA LYS A 38 -0.32 -6.35 -9.11
C LYS A 38 0.44 -6.58 -7.82
N PHE A 39 0.71 -5.50 -7.07
CA PHE A 39 1.34 -5.59 -5.76
C PHE A 39 0.50 -6.40 -4.77
N ILE A 40 -0.79 -6.11 -4.62
CA ILE A 40 -1.68 -6.87 -3.74
C ILE A 40 -1.80 -8.33 -4.18
N ALA A 41 -1.93 -8.59 -5.48
CA ALA A 41 -1.97 -9.95 -6.02
C ALA A 41 -0.67 -10.72 -5.68
N PHE A 42 0.49 -10.08 -5.76
CA PHE A 42 1.76 -10.66 -5.34
C PHE A 42 1.76 -11.00 -3.85
N LEU A 43 1.29 -10.11 -2.97
CA LEU A 43 1.24 -10.38 -1.52
C LEU A 43 0.27 -11.53 -1.18
N LEU A 44 -0.90 -11.57 -1.83
CA LEU A 44 -1.88 -12.65 -1.68
C LEU A 44 -1.30 -14.00 -2.16
N LYS A 45 -0.65 -14.02 -3.32
CA LYS A 45 -0.01 -15.22 -3.88
C LYS A 45 1.09 -15.78 -2.98
N ASN A 46 1.77 -14.92 -2.22
CA ASN A 46 2.81 -15.33 -1.27
C ASN A 46 2.25 -15.54 0.16
N GLU A 47 0.93 -15.62 0.31
CA GLU A 47 0.24 -15.95 1.56
C GLU A 47 0.66 -15.03 2.74
N LEU A 48 0.98 -13.77 2.44
CA LEU A 48 1.30 -12.81 3.48
C LEU A 48 0.07 -12.62 4.37
N ASN A 49 0.26 -12.67 5.70
CA ASN A 49 -0.83 -12.44 6.64
C ASN A 49 -1.29 -10.97 6.54
N MET A 50 -2.46 -10.80 5.93
CA MET A 50 -3.09 -9.52 5.64
C MET A 50 -4.53 -9.55 6.12
N LYS A 51 -4.99 -8.46 6.74
CA LYS A 51 -6.40 -8.31 7.14
C LYS A 51 -7.02 -7.18 6.35
N GLN A 52 -8.05 -7.48 5.55
CA GLN A 52 -8.78 -6.44 4.82
C GLN A 52 -9.31 -5.39 5.80
N MET A 53 -9.18 -4.13 5.42
CA MET A 53 -9.66 -2.99 6.19
C MET A 53 -10.47 -2.05 5.31
N THR A 54 -11.52 -1.47 5.87
CA THR A 54 -12.23 -0.36 5.25
C THR A 54 -11.40 0.89 5.45
N ILE A 55 -11.05 1.60 4.38
CA ILE A 55 -10.42 2.92 4.53
C ILE A 55 -11.53 3.97 4.52
N CYS A 56 -11.58 4.78 5.57
CA CYS A 56 -12.30 6.06 5.55
C CYS A 56 -11.26 7.17 5.47
N PHE A 57 -11.20 7.88 4.35
CA PHE A 57 -10.55 9.19 4.30
C PHE A 57 -11.63 10.22 4.61
N ASP A 58 -11.42 10.98 5.68
CA ASP A 58 -12.27 12.14 5.97
C ASP A 58 -12.16 13.16 4.82
N GLU A 59 -13.23 13.89 4.51
CA GLU A 59 -13.22 14.83 3.41
C GLU A 59 -12.17 15.95 3.58
N SER A 60 -11.83 16.27 4.83
CA SER A 60 -10.82 17.26 5.24
C SER A 60 -9.37 16.78 5.13
N ASP A 61 -9.15 15.51 4.79
CA ASP A 61 -7.81 14.92 4.80
C ASP A 61 -7.00 15.36 3.57
N ASN A 62 -6.10 16.32 3.79
CA ASN A 62 -5.14 16.84 2.80
C ASN A 62 -3.93 15.92 2.59
N ALA A 63 -4.05 14.62 2.90
CA ALA A 63 -3.00 13.62 2.77
C ALA A 63 -2.47 13.54 1.32
N SER A 64 -1.46 14.35 1.06
CA SER A 64 -0.72 14.42 -0.20
C SER A 64 0.70 13.91 0.01
N TYR A 65 1.20 13.18 -0.97
CA TYR A 65 2.57 12.66 -0.98
C TYR A 65 3.14 12.73 -2.39
N GLY A 66 4.31 13.33 -2.56
CA GLY A 66 4.94 13.47 -3.88
C GLY A 66 4.08 14.21 -4.91
N GLY A 67 3.22 15.15 -4.47
CA GLY A 67 2.30 15.90 -5.35
C GLY A 67 0.99 15.19 -5.67
N HIS A 68 0.78 13.97 -5.17
CA HIS A 68 -0.43 13.19 -5.41
C HIS A 68 -1.29 13.04 -4.14
N SER A 69 -2.61 12.95 -4.30
CA SER A 69 -3.56 12.77 -3.19
C SER A 69 -3.78 11.27 -2.90
N LYS A 70 -3.49 10.85 -1.66
CA LYS A 70 -3.76 9.48 -1.19
C LYS A 70 -5.26 9.17 -1.19
N LYS A 71 -6.08 10.17 -0.88
CA LYS A 71 -7.55 10.10 -0.93
C LYS A 71 -8.06 9.80 -2.34
N VAL A 72 -7.59 10.55 -3.34
CA VAL A 72 -7.99 10.31 -4.75
C VAL A 72 -7.58 8.91 -5.19
N PHE A 73 -6.36 8.50 -4.88
CA PHE A 73 -5.87 7.16 -5.20
C PHE A 73 -6.73 6.05 -4.57
N ALA A 74 -7.05 6.16 -3.28
CA ALA A 74 -7.88 5.18 -2.62
C ALA A 74 -9.33 5.16 -3.12
N ASN A 75 -9.90 6.32 -3.47
CA ASN A 75 -11.22 6.39 -4.10
C ASN A 75 -11.23 5.70 -5.46
N ASN A 76 -10.16 5.88 -6.26
CA ASN A 76 -10.01 5.18 -7.54
C ASN A 76 -9.91 3.66 -7.34
N LEU A 77 -9.20 3.20 -6.31
CA LEU A 77 -9.15 1.78 -5.95
C LEU A 77 -10.52 1.25 -5.52
N ALA A 78 -11.25 1.99 -4.68
CA ALA A 78 -12.59 1.61 -4.22
C ALA A 78 -13.59 1.47 -5.37
N ALA A 79 -13.45 2.27 -6.43
CA ALA A 79 -14.31 2.22 -7.61
C ALA A 79 -14.09 0.97 -8.49
N ILE A 80 -12.92 0.31 -8.41
CA ILE A 80 -12.59 -0.86 -9.26
C ILE A 80 -13.34 -2.13 -8.80
N ASN A 81 -13.73 -2.21 -7.52
CA ASN A 81 -14.47 -3.34 -6.94
C ASN A 81 -13.81 -4.71 -7.22
N ASP A 82 -12.48 -4.80 -7.09
CA ASP A 82 -11.69 -6.03 -7.19
C ASP A 82 -10.96 -6.32 -5.87
N VAL A 83 -10.72 -7.61 -5.58
CA VAL A 83 -10.03 -8.04 -4.36
C VAL A 83 -8.61 -7.48 -4.25
N ASN A 84 -7.95 -7.24 -5.39
CA ASN A 84 -6.62 -6.66 -5.47
C ASN A 84 -6.63 -5.13 -5.32
N SER A 85 -7.81 -4.49 -5.40
CA SER A 85 -7.97 -3.06 -5.12
C SER A 85 -8.28 -2.76 -3.66
N HIS A 86 -8.58 -3.78 -2.85
CA HIS A 86 -8.82 -3.59 -1.43
C HIS A 86 -7.57 -3.09 -0.68
N CYS A 87 -7.81 -2.47 0.47
CA CYS A 87 -6.78 -2.14 1.42
C CYS A 87 -6.66 -3.20 2.51
N TYR A 88 -5.43 -3.47 2.92
CA TYR A 88 -5.12 -4.46 3.94
C TYR A 88 -4.24 -3.85 5.03
N SER A 89 -4.47 -4.26 6.27
CA SER A 89 -3.53 -4.08 7.36
C SER A 89 -2.48 -5.18 7.33
N ILE A 90 -1.20 -4.79 7.37
CA ILE A 90 -0.05 -5.70 7.27
C ILE A 90 0.91 -5.40 8.42
N LYS A 91 1.37 -6.45 9.09
CA LYS A 91 2.42 -6.35 10.11
C LYS A 91 3.79 -6.28 9.44
N LEU A 92 4.50 -5.15 9.55
CA LEU A 92 5.86 -4.97 9.00
C LEU A 92 6.94 -5.63 9.89
N LYS A 93 6.90 -6.96 10.00
CA LYS A 93 8.02 -7.76 10.52
C LYS A 93 9.11 -7.93 9.44
N ASP A 94 10.32 -8.35 9.84
CA ASP A 94 11.45 -8.51 8.89
C ASP A 94 11.08 -9.34 7.66
N SER A 95 10.48 -10.52 7.88
CA SER A 95 10.04 -11.39 6.77
C SER A 95 8.99 -10.76 5.85
N ALA A 96 8.14 -9.86 6.36
CA ALA A 96 7.18 -9.14 5.52
C ALA A 96 7.89 -8.08 4.68
N ILE A 97 8.82 -7.32 5.27
CA ILE A 97 9.60 -6.30 4.56
C ILE A 97 10.45 -6.95 3.46
N GLU A 98 11.15 -8.04 3.77
CA GLU A 98 11.93 -8.80 2.81
C GLU A 98 11.07 -9.32 1.65
N LEU A 99 9.87 -9.83 1.93
CA LEU A 99 8.94 -10.28 0.89
C LEU A 99 8.47 -9.11 0.03
N ILE A 100 8.04 -8.01 0.63
CA ILE A 100 7.54 -6.82 -0.08
C ILE A 100 8.61 -6.28 -1.03
N ARG A 101 9.88 -6.27 -0.63
CA ARG A 101 10.99 -5.79 -1.48
C ARG A 101 11.26 -6.66 -2.70
N LYS A 102 10.87 -7.94 -2.67
CA LYS A 102 10.97 -8.86 -3.82
C LYS A 102 9.92 -8.60 -4.90
N PHE A 103 8.93 -7.75 -4.65
CA PHE A 103 7.97 -7.37 -5.68
C PHE A 103 8.67 -6.61 -6.81
N GLU A 104 8.45 -7.03 -8.05
CA GLU A 104 8.91 -6.36 -9.27
C GLU A 104 7.69 -6.17 -10.18
N LEU A 105 7.67 -5.07 -10.94
CA LEU A 105 6.60 -4.73 -11.88
C LEU A 105 6.70 -5.45 -13.23
#